data_AF-K9SZS5-F1
#
_entry.id   AF-K9SZS5-F1
#
_cell.length_a   1.000
_cell.length_b   1.000
_cell.length_c   1.000
_cell.angle_alpha   90.00
_cell.angle_beta   90.00
_cell.angle_gamma   90.00
#
_symmetry.space_group_name_H-M   'P 1'
#
loop_
_entity.id
_entity.type
_entity.pdbx_description
1 polymer ?
#
loop_
_entity_poly.entity_id
_entity_poly.type
_entity_poly.pdbx_seq_one_letter_code
_entity_poly.pdbx_strand_id
1 'polypeptide(L)'
;MPDGSSAKPSFEVDRTSVENRDRSRIDSSTDTSVQPPSEGTPPSDGTTPPGEMAPPEATMPPSGTPPSDGTTPPGEMTPPEATTPPGGTPPSDGTTPPGEMTPPQGTEQEVFEVESGLTSVFLDESVLADANLKLTQTDAAEPNTESFPEGAPAVGFEITPKTDFTFTQENGFTPVDGTIEHSGSLTFEGLGTVGDFSIGFDPSRDTDTASGFFIADTLDTDEILFDLGDPETANFDGENLTIAGSDLLVSPELASLLGNESLAGTDIGGARIDAVAQLEDPLADAIRDFVNAITDVEIPQETIDDITNSIEDFVSRTVADAISGNLGSTDPISQPKDPISQPTDPINGSTDSVNVTLGTLP
;
A
#
# COMPACT_ATOMS: atom_id res chain seq x y z
N MET A 1 -33.14 -70.97 -13.46
CA MET A 1 -32.58 -71.83 -12.40
C MET A 1 -31.34 -71.13 -11.85
N PRO A 2 -31.05 -71.24 -10.54
CA PRO A 2 -31.37 -70.35 -9.40
C PRO A 2 -30.25 -69.29 -9.18
N ASP A 3 -30.12 -68.43 -8.15
CA ASP A 3 -30.46 -68.35 -6.72
C ASP A 3 -30.22 -66.87 -6.31
N GLY A 4 -30.98 -66.10 -5.53
CA GLY A 4 -31.35 -66.31 -4.12
C GLY A 4 -30.72 -65.25 -3.21
N SER A 5 -31.36 -64.08 -3.13
CA SER A 5 -30.90 -62.88 -2.42
C SER A 5 -31.20 -62.94 -0.91
N SER A 6 -30.23 -62.51 -0.09
CA SER A 6 -30.31 -62.37 1.37
C SER A 6 -30.47 -60.91 1.82
N ALA A 7 -31.33 -60.77 2.84
CA ALA A 7 -31.30 -59.82 3.97
C ALA A 7 -31.52 -58.31 3.74
N LYS A 8 -32.67 -57.83 4.26
CA LYS A 8 -32.88 -56.48 4.79
C LYS A 8 -32.87 -56.54 6.34
N PRO A 9 -32.34 -55.55 7.06
CA PRO A 9 -32.65 -55.34 8.46
C PRO A 9 -33.77 -54.30 8.67
N SER A 10 -34.71 -54.64 9.54
CA SER A 10 -35.78 -53.79 10.09
C SER A 10 -35.23 -52.92 11.21
N PHE A 11 -35.67 -51.65 11.28
CA PHE A 11 -35.51 -50.81 12.47
C PHE A 11 -36.90 -50.38 12.97
N GLU A 12 -37.13 -50.67 14.24
CA GLU A 12 -38.38 -50.60 14.98
C GLU A 12 -38.47 -49.22 15.68
N VAL A 13 -39.62 -48.57 15.56
CA VAL A 13 -39.88 -47.24 16.16
C VAL A 13 -40.58 -47.45 17.50
N ASP A 14 -39.88 -47.09 18.59
CA ASP A 14 -40.44 -47.14 19.94
C ASP A 14 -41.31 -45.89 20.20
N ARG A 15 -42.55 -46.14 20.64
CA ARG A 15 -43.51 -45.13 21.09
C ARG A 15 -44.09 -45.64 22.41
N THR A 16 -43.68 -45.09 23.54
CA THR A 16 -44.54 -44.93 24.73
C THR A 16 -43.90 -44.02 25.78
N SER A 17 -44.58 -42.92 26.13
CA SER A 17 -44.87 -42.56 27.52
C SER A 17 -45.76 -41.33 27.61
N VAL A 18 -46.98 -41.57 28.06
CA VAL A 18 -47.95 -40.61 28.57
C VAL A 18 -48.06 -40.91 30.05
N GLU A 19 -47.84 -39.94 30.96
CA GLU A 19 -48.73 -39.85 32.13
C GLU A 19 -48.71 -38.48 32.84
N ASN A 20 -49.94 -38.01 33.05
CA ASN A 20 -50.43 -36.88 33.83
C ASN A 20 -49.82 -36.71 35.23
N ARG A 21 -49.62 -35.45 35.64
CA ARG A 21 -50.01 -35.00 37.00
C ARG A 21 -50.67 -33.62 36.98
N ASP A 22 -51.59 -33.52 37.92
CA ASP A 22 -52.75 -32.64 38.05
C ASP A 22 -52.46 -31.55 39.12
N ARG A 23 -53.08 -30.36 38.96
CA ARG A 23 -53.45 -29.34 39.98
C ARG A 23 -52.39 -28.45 40.68
N SER A 24 -52.42 -27.15 40.35
CA SER A 24 -52.91 -26.04 41.20
C SER A 24 -52.89 -24.76 40.36
N ARG A 25 -54.01 -24.17 39.92
CA ARG A 25 -54.94 -23.29 40.66
C ARG A 25 -54.25 -22.33 41.64
N ILE A 26 -53.68 -21.24 41.11
CA ILE A 26 -53.61 -19.95 41.80
C ILE A 26 -54.19 -18.90 40.86
N ASP A 27 -55.27 -18.33 41.35
CA ASP A 27 -55.94 -17.12 40.90
C ASP A 27 -55.08 -15.93 41.35
N SER A 28 -54.65 -15.08 40.43
CA SER A 28 -54.21 -13.72 40.75
C SER A 28 -54.35 -12.84 39.54
N SER A 29 -55.39 -12.03 39.64
CA SER A 29 -55.77 -10.96 38.73
C SER A 29 -54.70 -9.86 38.76
N THR A 30 -54.07 -9.58 37.62
CA THR A 30 -53.51 -8.25 37.33
C THR A 30 -53.88 -7.88 35.91
N ASP A 31 -55.10 -7.37 35.82
CA ASP A 31 -55.55 -6.38 34.86
C ASP A 31 -54.47 -5.32 34.67
N THR A 32 -53.69 -5.43 33.59
CA THR A 32 -52.79 -4.36 33.15
C THR A 32 -53.43 -3.71 31.95
N SER A 33 -54.18 -2.66 32.27
CA SER A 33 -54.69 -1.65 31.39
C SER A 33 -53.65 -1.28 30.32
N VAL A 34 -54.02 -1.47 29.06
CA VAL A 34 -53.33 -0.94 27.90
C VAL A 34 -53.46 0.58 27.97
N GLN A 35 -52.42 1.25 28.46
CA GLN A 35 -52.28 2.69 28.39
C GLN A 35 -51.95 3.08 26.93
N PRO A 36 -52.73 3.95 26.27
CA PRO A 36 -52.33 4.48 24.98
C PRO A 36 -51.05 5.34 25.13
N PRO A 37 -50.17 5.38 24.11
CA PRO A 37 -48.95 6.18 24.18
C PRO A 37 -49.31 7.65 24.41
N SER A 38 -48.60 8.26 25.35
CA SER A 38 -48.72 9.70 25.61
C SER A 38 -48.32 10.46 24.35
N GLU A 39 -49.22 11.32 23.87
CA GLU A 39 -48.97 12.23 22.78
C GLU A 39 -47.72 13.07 23.09
N GLY A 40 -46.67 12.85 22.31
CA GLY A 40 -45.46 13.65 22.37
C GLY A 40 -45.80 15.11 22.10
N THR A 41 -45.33 15.98 22.99
CA THR A 41 -45.31 17.43 22.77
C THR A 41 -44.68 17.76 21.41
N PRO A 42 -45.27 18.66 20.62
CA PRO A 42 -44.66 19.08 19.36
C PRO A 42 -43.29 19.72 19.62
N PRO A 43 -42.30 19.52 18.74
CA PRO A 43 -41.01 20.16 18.86
C PRO A 43 -41.18 21.68 18.83
N SER A 44 -40.48 22.36 19.73
CA SER A 44 -40.43 23.83 19.76
C SER A 44 -39.86 24.34 18.44
N ASP A 45 -40.49 25.40 17.92
CA ASP A 45 -40.13 26.08 16.68
C ASP A 45 -38.61 26.29 16.58
N GLY A 46 -38.04 25.72 15.52
CA GLY A 46 -36.63 25.88 15.18
C GLY A 46 -36.30 27.36 15.04
N THR A 47 -35.31 27.81 15.80
CA THR A 47 -34.65 29.09 15.53
C THR A 47 -34.00 29.01 14.16
N THR A 48 -34.42 29.90 13.26
CA THR A 48 -33.80 30.10 11.94
C THR A 48 -32.29 30.28 12.13
N PRO A 49 -31.43 29.55 11.40
CA PRO A 49 -30.00 29.82 11.42
C PRO A 49 -29.77 31.26 10.96
N PRO A 50 -28.87 32.03 11.59
CA PRO A 50 -28.49 33.33 11.06
C PRO A 50 -27.95 33.13 9.63
N GLY A 51 -28.50 33.90 8.69
CA GLY A 51 -28.18 33.78 7.27
C GLY A 51 -26.67 33.85 7.02
N GLU A 52 -26.25 33.07 6.02
CA GLU A 52 -24.88 33.05 5.49
C GLU A 52 -24.36 34.48 5.33
N MET A 53 -23.33 34.82 6.11
CA MET A 53 -22.52 35.99 5.81
C MET A 53 -21.84 35.72 4.47
N ALA A 54 -22.17 36.53 3.47
CA ALA A 54 -21.43 36.58 2.23
C ALA A 54 -19.93 36.73 2.54
N PRO A 55 -19.05 35.95 1.89
CA PRO A 55 -17.63 36.07 2.10
C PRO A 55 -17.18 37.50 1.71
N PRO A 56 -16.24 38.10 2.45
CA PRO A 56 -15.71 39.42 2.08
C PRO A 56 -15.10 39.35 0.68
N GLU A 57 -15.42 40.34 -0.17
CA GLU A 57 -14.82 40.48 -1.48
C GLU A 57 -13.30 40.44 -1.37
N ALA A 58 -12.67 39.57 -2.16
CA ALA A 58 -11.23 39.48 -2.25
C ALA A 58 -10.65 40.84 -2.64
N THR A 59 -9.92 41.47 -1.72
CA THR A 59 -9.14 42.65 -2.03
C THR A 59 -8.03 42.26 -3.00
N MET A 60 -8.11 42.81 -4.21
CA MET A 60 -7.06 42.76 -5.23
C MET A 60 -5.70 43.12 -4.60
N PRO A 61 -4.63 42.34 -4.83
CA PRO A 61 -3.30 42.71 -4.35
C PRO A 61 -2.87 44.04 -4.98
N PRO A 62 -2.13 44.89 -4.25
CA PRO A 62 -1.64 46.15 -4.79
C PRO A 62 -0.77 45.87 -6.02
N SER A 63 -1.05 46.61 -7.09
CA SER A 63 -0.25 46.63 -8.31
C SER A 63 1.21 46.94 -7.96
N GLY A 64 2.09 45.99 -8.27
CA GLY A 64 3.53 46.15 -8.10
C GLY A 64 4.02 47.43 -8.75
N THR A 65 4.84 48.18 -8.03
CA THR A 65 5.57 49.34 -8.54
C THR A 65 6.45 48.93 -9.73
N PRO A 66 6.42 49.66 -10.85
CA PRO A 66 7.29 49.39 -11.98
C PRO A 66 8.77 49.60 -11.59
N PRO A 67 9.71 48.81 -12.15
CA PRO A 67 11.13 48.97 -11.88
C PRO A 67 11.60 50.36 -12.32
N SER A 68 12.41 50.98 -11.48
CA SER A 68 12.98 52.31 -11.74
C SER A 68 13.95 52.26 -12.91
N ASP A 69 13.82 53.25 -13.80
CA ASP A 69 14.64 53.43 -14.99
C ASP A 69 16.14 53.40 -14.68
N GLY A 70 16.88 52.62 -15.49
CA GLY A 70 18.32 52.48 -15.41
C GLY A 70 19.04 53.81 -15.62
N THR A 71 19.93 54.15 -14.68
CA THR A 71 20.86 55.27 -14.83
C THR A 71 21.95 54.90 -15.84
N THR A 72 22.08 55.75 -16.86
CA THR A 72 23.16 55.72 -17.86
C THR A 72 24.54 55.83 -17.18
N PRO A 73 25.54 55.00 -17.53
CA PRO A 73 26.90 55.16 -17.01
C PRO A 73 27.54 56.43 -17.61
N PRO A 74 28.19 57.28 -16.79
CA PRO A 74 28.96 58.41 -17.31
C PRO A 74 30.24 57.92 -18.00
N GLY A 75 30.57 58.63 -19.08
CA GLY A 75 31.55 58.24 -20.09
C GLY A 75 33.01 58.11 -19.66
N GLU A 76 33.75 57.55 -20.61
CA GLU A 76 35.18 57.23 -20.60
C GLU A 76 36.07 58.35 -20.02
N MET A 77 36.74 58.06 -18.90
CA MET A 77 37.95 58.77 -18.51
C MET A 77 39.16 57.93 -18.91
N THR A 78 40.01 58.52 -19.74
CA THR A 78 41.29 57.96 -20.20
C THR A 78 42.22 57.73 -19.00
N PRO A 79 42.88 56.56 -18.85
CA PRO A 79 43.84 56.36 -17.78
C PRO A 79 45.14 57.15 -18.03
N PRO A 80 45.76 57.74 -16.99
CA PRO A 80 47.08 58.35 -17.12
C PRO A 80 48.18 57.29 -17.23
N GLU A 81 49.27 57.66 -17.91
CA GLU A 81 50.43 56.79 -18.19
C GLU A 81 51.09 56.21 -16.93
N ALA A 82 51.51 54.95 -17.07
CA ALA A 82 52.12 54.15 -16.03
C ALA A 82 53.43 54.76 -15.49
N THR A 83 53.54 54.83 -14.16
CA THR A 83 54.82 54.97 -13.47
C THR A 83 55.17 53.63 -12.83
N THR A 84 56.38 53.15 -13.11
CA THR A 84 56.92 51.88 -12.61
C THR A 84 57.13 51.95 -11.09
N PRO A 85 56.54 51.05 -10.27
CA PRO A 85 56.88 50.95 -8.86
C PRO A 85 58.26 50.29 -8.67
N PRO A 86 59.07 50.73 -7.70
CA PRO A 86 60.35 50.12 -7.37
C PRO A 86 60.16 48.78 -6.65
N GLY A 87 61.11 47.86 -6.87
CA GLY A 87 61.05 46.45 -6.51
C GLY A 87 60.61 46.13 -5.09
N GLY A 88 59.53 45.35 -5.00
CA GLY A 88 59.14 44.60 -3.81
C GLY A 88 59.82 43.23 -3.79
N THR A 89 60.20 42.80 -2.59
CA THR A 89 60.78 41.50 -2.25
C THR A 89 59.96 40.31 -2.77
N PRO A 90 60.58 39.16 -3.10
CA PRO A 90 59.87 37.97 -3.53
C PRO A 90 58.89 37.50 -2.43
N PRO A 91 57.67 37.07 -2.79
CA PRO A 91 56.71 36.56 -1.81
C PRO A 91 57.23 35.26 -1.21
N SER A 92 57.05 35.12 0.10
CA SER A 92 57.32 33.91 0.86
C SER A 92 56.47 32.75 0.32
N ASP A 93 57.06 31.55 0.32
CA ASP A 93 56.47 30.32 -0.18
C ASP A 93 54.99 30.18 0.22
N GLY A 94 54.13 30.07 -0.79
CA GLY A 94 52.70 29.88 -0.62
C GLY A 94 52.44 28.64 0.22
N THR A 95 51.76 28.84 1.35
CA THR A 95 51.10 27.74 2.04
C THR A 95 50.07 27.15 1.09
N THR A 96 50.21 25.87 0.78
CA THR A 96 49.19 25.05 0.12
C THR A 96 47.81 25.38 0.71
N PRO A 97 46.76 25.62 -0.11
CA PRO A 97 45.41 25.74 0.42
C PRO A 97 45.12 24.51 1.29
N PRO A 98 44.46 24.65 2.44
CA PRO A 98 43.94 23.49 3.15
C PRO A 98 43.16 22.66 2.14
N GLY A 99 43.48 21.37 2.06
CA GLY A 99 42.82 20.44 1.16
C GLY A 99 41.30 20.59 1.26
N GLU A 100 40.63 20.35 0.14
CA GLU A 100 39.18 20.27 0.02
C GLU A 100 38.61 19.70 1.32
N MET A 101 37.99 20.56 2.13
CA MET A 101 37.08 20.08 3.15
C MET A 101 36.00 19.38 2.37
N THR A 102 36.06 18.05 2.35
CA THR A 102 34.90 17.21 2.06
C THR A 102 33.74 17.87 2.81
N PRO A 103 32.65 18.27 2.13
CA PRO A 103 31.47 18.72 2.85
C PRO A 103 31.17 17.65 3.90
N PRO A 104 30.74 18.02 5.12
CA PRO A 104 30.33 17.02 6.10
C PRO A 104 29.37 16.10 5.37
N GLN A 105 29.69 14.79 5.34
CA GLN A 105 28.69 13.82 4.93
C GLN A 105 27.48 14.15 5.80
N GLY A 106 26.40 14.63 5.17
CA GLY A 106 25.10 14.51 5.79
C GLY A 106 25.02 13.06 6.20
N THR A 107 24.67 12.79 7.44
CA THR A 107 24.23 11.45 7.81
C THR A 107 23.07 11.16 6.86
N GLU A 108 23.35 10.41 5.79
CA GLU A 108 22.30 9.87 4.93
C GLU A 108 21.41 9.07 5.89
N GLN A 109 20.15 9.50 5.98
CA GLN A 109 19.18 8.86 6.84
C GLN A 109 19.02 7.44 6.31
N GLU A 110 19.22 6.43 7.16
CA GLU A 110 18.99 5.05 6.76
C GLU A 110 17.47 4.86 6.60
N VAL A 111 17.06 4.64 5.35
CA VAL A 111 15.70 4.28 4.96
C VAL A 111 15.66 2.77 4.80
N PHE A 112 14.60 2.15 5.31
CA PHE A 112 14.37 0.73 5.25
C PHE A 112 13.11 0.46 4.45
N GLU A 113 13.13 -0.58 3.62
CA GLU A 113 12.00 -1.04 2.82
C GLU A 113 11.45 -2.35 3.38
N VAL A 114 10.13 -2.47 3.48
CA VAL A 114 9.46 -3.72 3.83
C VAL A 114 9.40 -4.64 2.60
N GLU A 115 9.85 -5.88 2.74
CA GLU A 115 9.88 -6.83 1.62
C GLU A 115 8.81 -7.92 1.70
N SER A 116 8.52 -8.38 2.92
CA SER A 116 7.66 -9.54 3.16
C SER A 116 7.20 -9.61 4.61
N GLY A 117 6.44 -10.64 4.94
CA GLY A 117 5.97 -10.91 6.30
C GLY A 117 4.49 -11.22 6.35
N LEU A 118 3.89 -11.00 7.51
CA LEU A 118 2.51 -11.33 7.80
C LEU A 118 1.85 -10.17 8.54
N THR A 119 0.69 -9.74 8.05
CA THR A 119 -0.23 -8.91 8.83
C THR A 119 -1.33 -9.77 9.39
N SER A 120 -1.49 -9.76 10.70
CA SER A 120 -2.55 -10.46 11.41
C SER A 120 -3.60 -9.46 11.86
N VAL A 121 -4.87 -9.82 11.69
CA VAL A 121 -6.01 -8.98 12.06
C VAL A 121 -6.96 -9.81 12.90
N PHE A 122 -7.30 -9.29 14.07
CA PHE A 122 -8.39 -9.77 14.91
C PHE A 122 -9.62 -8.88 14.65
N LEU A 123 -10.79 -9.49 14.54
CA LEU A 123 -12.07 -8.80 14.39
C LEU A 123 -13.01 -9.18 15.52
N ASP A 124 -13.56 -8.20 16.24
CA ASP A 124 -14.59 -8.44 17.25
C ASP A 124 -15.93 -8.66 16.57
N GLU A 125 -16.34 -9.93 16.46
CA GLU A 125 -17.62 -10.31 15.83
C GLU A 125 -18.84 -9.64 16.50
N SER A 126 -18.76 -9.29 17.78
CA SER A 126 -19.85 -8.62 18.49
C SER A 126 -20.00 -7.18 17.99
N VAL A 127 -18.88 -6.48 17.87
CA VAL A 127 -18.87 -5.09 17.35
C VAL A 127 -19.19 -5.07 15.86
N LEU A 128 -18.65 -6.01 15.09
CA LEU A 128 -19.00 -6.16 13.68
C LEU A 128 -20.51 -6.37 13.50
N ALA A 129 -21.13 -7.23 14.31
CA ALA A 129 -22.58 -7.45 14.26
C ALA A 129 -23.38 -6.18 14.58
N ASP A 130 -22.93 -5.37 15.54
CA ASP A 130 -23.52 -4.07 15.86
C ASP A 130 -23.33 -3.05 14.71
N ALA A 131 -22.24 -3.16 13.96
CA ALA A 131 -21.99 -2.44 12.71
C ALA A 131 -22.73 -3.05 11.49
N ASN A 132 -23.54 -4.09 11.70
CA ASN A 132 -24.23 -4.85 10.65
C ASN A 132 -23.27 -5.44 9.59
N LEU A 133 -22.04 -5.73 10.00
CA LEU A 133 -21.03 -6.46 9.25
C LEU A 133 -20.98 -7.88 9.80
N LYS A 134 -21.12 -8.88 8.94
CA LYS A 134 -20.97 -10.28 9.36
C LYS A 134 -19.94 -10.96 8.49
N LEU A 135 -18.87 -11.41 9.14
CA LEU A 135 -17.77 -12.07 8.46
C LEU A 135 -18.16 -13.50 8.03
N THR A 136 -17.95 -13.80 6.76
CA THR A 136 -17.95 -15.15 6.21
C THR A 136 -16.57 -15.37 5.59
N GLN A 137 -15.66 -15.94 6.38
CA GLN A 137 -14.23 -16.03 6.07
C GLN A 137 -13.94 -16.76 4.74
N THR A 138 -12.97 -16.24 3.99
CA THR A 138 -12.34 -16.89 2.84
C THR A 138 -10.83 -16.57 2.84
N ASP A 139 -10.07 -17.31 2.02
CA ASP A 139 -8.61 -17.37 1.89
C ASP A 139 -7.78 -16.42 2.78
N ALA A 140 -7.29 -16.95 3.90
CA ALA A 140 -6.41 -16.26 4.83
C ALA A 140 -5.33 -17.23 5.33
N ALA A 141 -4.13 -16.70 5.57
CA ALA A 141 -3.04 -17.41 6.20
C ALA A 141 -3.29 -17.61 7.71
N GLU A 142 -2.51 -18.49 8.34
CA GLU A 142 -2.54 -18.67 9.79
C GLU A 142 -2.01 -17.39 10.48
N PRO A 143 -2.82 -16.71 11.32
CA PRO A 143 -2.42 -15.46 11.96
C PRO A 143 -1.40 -15.66 13.07
N ASN A 144 -0.56 -14.66 13.29
CA ASN A 144 0.09 -14.46 14.58
C ASN A 144 -0.88 -13.78 15.54
N THR A 145 -1.21 -14.45 16.64
CA THR A 145 -2.18 -13.97 17.64
C THR A 145 -1.52 -13.41 18.89
N GLU A 146 -0.19 -13.27 18.89
CA GLU A 146 0.51 -12.58 19.96
C GLU A 146 0.06 -11.12 20.00
N SER A 147 -0.39 -10.67 21.19
CA SER A 147 -1.07 -9.39 21.45
C SER A 147 -2.58 -9.34 21.19
N PHE A 148 -3.20 -10.40 20.70
CA PHE A 148 -4.67 -10.48 20.58
C PHE A 148 -5.31 -11.12 21.82
N PRO A 149 -6.61 -10.85 22.09
CA PRO A 149 -7.33 -11.51 23.16
C PRO A 149 -7.33 -13.04 22.98
N GLU A 150 -7.15 -13.78 24.08
CA GLU A 150 -7.05 -15.24 24.03
C GLU A 150 -8.31 -15.86 23.40
N GLY A 151 -8.13 -16.64 22.33
CA GLY A 151 -9.23 -17.32 21.62
C GLY A 151 -10.05 -16.43 20.68
N ALA A 152 -9.63 -15.18 20.47
CA ALA A 152 -10.27 -14.30 19.49
C ALA A 152 -10.04 -14.80 18.05
N PRO A 153 -11.05 -14.73 17.17
CA PRO A 153 -10.90 -15.08 15.77
C PRO A 153 -9.97 -14.06 15.10
N ALA A 154 -8.93 -14.56 14.44
CA ALA A 154 -7.97 -13.76 13.70
C ALA A 154 -7.73 -14.35 12.31
N VAL A 155 -7.25 -13.51 11.41
CA VAL A 155 -6.88 -13.83 10.02
C VAL A 155 -5.51 -13.26 9.73
N GLY A 156 -4.69 -14.03 9.00
CA GLY A 156 -3.39 -13.57 8.51
C GLY A 156 -3.45 -13.24 7.02
N PHE A 157 -2.75 -12.19 6.62
CA PHE A 157 -2.54 -11.78 5.24
C PHE A 157 -1.04 -11.67 4.98
N GLU A 158 -0.54 -12.43 4.00
CA GLU A 158 0.86 -12.38 3.61
C GLU A 158 1.15 -11.03 2.94
N ILE A 159 2.26 -10.40 3.32
CA ILE A 159 2.80 -9.22 2.67
C ILE A 159 3.42 -9.67 1.34
N THR A 160 3.01 -9.03 0.26
CA THR A 160 3.38 -9.39 -1.11
C THR A 160 4.59 -8.59 -1.60
N PRO A 161 5.32 -9.09 -2.61
CA PRO A 161 6.43 -8.37 -3.23
C PRO A 161 6.05 -7.06 -3.97
N LYS A 162 4.76 -6.71 -4.03
CA LYS A 162 4.32 -5.41 -4.58
C LYS A 162 4.50 -4.26 -3.58
N THR A 163 4.77 -4.58 -2.32
CA THR A 163 5.06 -3.61 -1.27
C THR A 163 6.23 -2.72 -1.67
N ASP A 164 6.08 -1.42 -1.48
CA ASP A 164 7.11 -0.39 -1.66
C ASP A 164 7.23 0.52 -0.41
N PHE A 165 6.66 0.07 0.71
CA PHE A 165 6.64 0.83 1.96
C PHE A 165 8.03 1.03 2.54
N THR A 166 8.37 2.30 2.79
CA THR A 166 9.63 2.72 3.36
C THR A 166 9.47 3.46 4.69
N PHE A 167 10.44 3.31 5.59
CA PHE A 167 10.46 3.97 6.88
C PHE A 167 11.88 4.28 7.35
N THR A 168 12.01 5.17 8.34
CA THR A 168 13.28 5.50 8.99
C THR A 168 13.18 5.29 10.51
N GLN A 169 14.34 5.30 11.18
CA GLN A 169 14.44 5.18 12.64
C GLN A 169 14.98 6.44 13.33
N GLU A 170 15.20 7.54 12.60
CA GLU A 170 15.91 8.73 13.12
C GLU A 170 15.23 9.31 14.36
N ASN A 171 13.90 9.18 14.47
CA ASN A 171 13.10 9.60 15.63
C ASN A 171 12.13 8.51 16.11
N GLY A 172 12.58 7.25 16.06
CA GLY A 172 11.70 6.09 16.17
C GLY A 172 11.10 5.73 14.82
N PHE A 173 10.19 4.76 14.82
CA PHE A 173 9.52 4.31 13.59
C PHE A 173 8.77 5.47 12.94
N THR A 174 9.25 5.92 11.79
CA THR A 174 8.68 7.04 11.04
C THR A 174 8.47 6.62 9.58
N PRO A 175 7.22 6.51 9.11
CA PRO A 175 6.93 6.24 7.70
C PRO A 175 7.53 7.31 6.80
N VAL A 176 8.04 6.91 5.64
CA VAL A 176 8.57 7.81 4.62
C VAL A 176 7.61 7.90 3.45
N ASP A 177 7.34 6.78 2.77
CA ASP A 177 6.42 6.68 1.62
C ASP A 177 5.99 5.22 1.38
N GLY A 178 5.10 5.01 0.40
CA GLY A 178 4.70 3.71 -0.10
C GLY A 178 3.57 3.02 0.68
N THR A 179 3.27 1.79 0.30
CA THR A 179 2.21 0.95 0.84
C THR A 179 2.68 -0.47 1.10
N ILE A 180 2.14 -1.09 2.16
CA ILE A 180 2.34 -2.53 2.43
C ILE A 180 1.20 -3.27 1.75
N GLU A 181 1.53 -4.08 0.75
CA GLU A 181 0.55 -4.76 -0.11
C GLU A 181 0.32 -6.19 0.35
N HIS A 182 -0.93 -6.63 0.39
CA HIS A 182 -1.33 -7.96 0.84
C HIS A 182 -2.11 -8.70 -0.23
N SER A 183 -2.22 -10.02 -0.06
CA SER A 183 -3.16 -10.84 -0.83
C SER A 183 -4.13 -11.56 0.10
N GLY A 184 -5.33 -11.83 -0.41
CA GLY A 184 -6.38 -12.53 0.33
C GLY A 184 -7.68 -11.75 0.34
N SER A 185 -8.76 -12.33 0.86
CA SER A 185 -10.06 -11.64 0.83
C SER A 185 -10.97 -12.03 1.98
N LEU A 186 -11.76 -11.06 2.43
CA LEU A 186 -12.81 -11.23 3.41
C LEU A 186 -14.16 -10.95 2.76
N THR A 187 -15.15 -11.77 3.06
CA THR A 187 -16.54 -11.51 2.64
C THR A 187 -17.37 -11.10 3.83
N PHE A 188 -18.06 -9.97 3.70
CA PHE A 188 -18.98 -9.43 4.69
C PHE A 188 -20.42 -9.46 4.15
N GLU A 189 -21.35 -9.94 4.97
CA GLU A 189 -22.79 -9.76 4.70
C GLU A 189 -23.11 -8.26 4.74
N GLY A 190 -23.55 -7.69 3.61
CA GLY A 190 -23.92 -6.28 3.48
C GLY A 190 -22.92 -5.41 2.71
N LEU A 191 -21.62 -5.71 2.81
CA LEU A 191 -20.54 -4.98 2.11
C LEU A 191 -20.03 -5.72 0.86
N GLY A 192 -20.15 -7.05 0.82
CA GLY A 192 -19.61 -7.86 -0.27
C GLY A 192 -18.23 -8.43 0.06
N THR A 193 -17.49 -8.83 -0.96
CA THR A 193 -16.10 -9.29 -0.82
C THR A 193 -15.18 -8.10 -0.97
N VAL A 194 -14.27 -7.95 -0.01
CA VAL A 194 -13.14 -7.02 -0.04
C VAL A 194 -11.87 -7.85 0.09
N GLY A 195 -10.76 -7.39 -0.46
CA GLY A 195 -9.55 -8.17 -0.50
C GLY A 195 -8.40 -7.42 -1.11
N ASP A 196 -7.29 -8.13 -1.26
CA ASP A 196 -6.01 -7.62 -1.73
C ASP A 196 -5.77 -6.26 -1.07
N PHE A 197 -5.48 -6.28 0.22
CA PHE A 197 -5.47 -5.07 1.01
C PHE A 197 -4.15 -4.31 0.83
N SER A 198 -4.19 -3.00 0.98
CA SER A 198 -2.98 -2.20 1.16
C SER A 198 -3.04 -1.45 2.49
N ILE A 199 -1.90 -1.37 3.18
CA ILE A 199 -1.71 -0.49 4.34
C ILE A 199 -0.90 0.71 3.89
N GLY A 200 -1.57 1.87 3.82
CA GLY A 200 -0.95 3.15 3.47
C GLY A 200 -0.77 4.06 4.68
N PHE A 201 -0.04 5.15 4.50
CA PHE A 201 0.14 6.20 5.50
C PHE A 201 -0.26 7.56 4.94
N ASP A 202 -1.13 8.27 5.64
CA ASP A 202 -1.48 9.66 5.34
C ASP A 202 -1.39 10.49 6.63
N PRO A 203 -0.46 11.45 6.74
CA PRO A 203 -0.30 12.27 7.94
C PRO A 203 -1.51 13.18 8.21
N SER A 204 -2.41 13.38 7.25
CA SER A 204 -3.67 14.10 7.47
C SER A 204 -4.73 13.28 8.20
N ARG A 205 -4.53 11.96 8.28
CA ARG A 205 -5.37 10.99 9.01
C ARG A 205 -4.83 10.70 10.42
N ASP A 206 -3.70 11.28 10.79
CA ASP A 206 -3.19 11.29 12.16
C ASP A 206 -4.10 12.16 13.04
N THR A 207 -4.77 11.50 13.99
CA THR A 207 -5.73 12.11 14.92
C THR A 207 -5.51 11.56 16.32
N ASP A 208 -6.22 12.10 17.32
CA ASP A 208 -6.13 11.64 18.71
C ASP A 208 -6.40 10.12 18.91
N THR A 209 -6.99 9.45 17.92
CA THR A 209 -7.31 8.01 17.97
C THR A 209 -6.72 7.20 16.83
N ALA A 210 -6.21 7.82 15.77
CA ALA A 210 -5.71 7.13 14.58
C ALA A 210 -4.28 7.58 14.26
N SER A 211 -3.44 6.64 13.90
CA SER A 211 -1.99 6.82 13.70
C SER A 211 -1.61 7.43 12.34
N GLY A 212 -2.59 7.73 11.49
CA GLY A 212 -2.37 8.09 10.08
C GLY A 212 -2.25 6.89 9.14
N PHE A 213 -2.04 5.68 9.66
CA PHE A 213 -2.14 4.46 8.86
C PHE A 213 -3.59 4.09 8.56
N PHE A 214 -3.83 3.54 7.37
CA PHE A 214 -5.14 3.10 6.93
C PHE A 214 -5.04 1.83 6.08
N ILE A 215 -6.13 1.08 6.01
CA ILE A 215 -6.30 -0.13 5.20
C ILE A 215 -7.28 0.16 4.07
N ALA A 216 -6.87 -0.09 2.83
CA ALA A 216 -7.72 0.02 1.65
C ALA A 216 -7.99 -1.34 1.01
N ASP A 217 -9.15 -1.47 0.36
CA ASP A 217 -9.53 -2.60 -0.48
C ASP A 217 -9.00 -2.40 -1.91
N THR A 218 -7.97 -3.14 -2.34
CA THR A 218 -7.46 -3.02 -3.72
C THR A 218 -8.00 -4.10 -4.67
N LEU A 219 -8.86 -5.00 -4.17
CA LEU A 219 -9.50 -6.01 -5.01
C LEU A 219 -10.43 -5.38 -6.05
N ASP A 220 -11.27 -4.42 -5.65
CA ASP A 220 -12.30 -3.87 -6.52
C ASP A 220 -12.47 -2.34 -6.44
N THR A 221 -12.28 -1.73 -5.27
CA THR A 221 -12.78 -0.35 -5.02
C THR A 221 -11.72 0.72 -4.77
N ASP A 222 -10.52 0.34 -4.34
CA ASP A 222 -9.49 1.22 -3.77
C ASP A 222 -10.02 2.09 -2.61
N GLU A 223 -11.11 1.66 -1.96
CA GLU A 223 -11.75 2.41 -0.89
C GLU A 223 -11.05 2.13 0.44
N ILE A 224 -10.85 3.19 1.24
CA ILE A 224 -10.31 3.06 2.60
C ILE A 224 -11.38 2.42 3.48
N LEU A 225 -11.11 1.23 4.01
CA LEU A 225 -12.04 0.49 4.85
C LEU A 225 -11.85 0.81 6.34
N PHE A 226 -10.58 0.88 6.76
CA PHE A 226 -10.24 1.00 8.18
C PHE A 226 -9.08 1.94 8.40
N ASP A 227 -9.06 2.56 9.57
CA ASP A 227 -7.93 3.29 10.10
C ASP A 227 -7.24 2.46 11.18
N LEU A 228 -5.94 2.63 11.34
CA LEU A 228 -5.19 1.99 12.41
C LEU A 228 -4.94 2.97 13.55
N GLY A 229 -5.30 2.58 14.75
CA GLY A 229 -4.95 3.27 15.98
C GLY A 229 -3.44 3.29 16.23
N ASP A 230 -3.01 4.16 17.14
CA ASP A 230 -1.62 4.23 17.58
C ASP A 230 -1.15 2.86 18.07
N PRO A 231 -0.05 2.31 17.51
CA PRO A 231 0.44 1.02 17.94
C PRO A 231 0.98 1.10 19.37
N GLU A 232 0.66 0.09 20.19
CA GLU A 232 1.31 -0.10 21.49
C GLU A 232 2.82 -0.31 21.34
N THR A 233 3.24 -0.95 20.25
CA THR A 233 4.66 -1.22 19.96
C THR A 233 4.93 -1.08 18.47
N ALA A 234 5.97 -0.32 18.12
CA ALA A 234 6.60 -0.31 16.79
C ALA A 234 8.11 -0.48 17.00
N ASN A 235 8.64 -1.66 16.67
CA ASN A 235 10.02 -2.04 16.93
C ASN A 235 10.66 -2.67 15.69
N PHE A 236 11.87 -2.23 15.36
CA PHE A 236 12.68 -2.83 14.32
C PHE A 236 14.06 -3.18 14.86
N ASP A 237 14.52 -4.42 14.60
CA ASP A 237 15.78 -4.94 15.14
C ASP A 237 16.94 -5.00 14.14
N GLY A 238 16.74 -4.44 12.94
CA GLY A 238 17.68 -4.48 11.83
C GLY A 238 17.29 -5.43 10.70
N GLU A 239 16.31 -6.30 10.94
CA GLU A 239 15.77 -7.24 9.94
C GLU A 239 14.25 -7.40 10.10
N ASN A 240 13.75 -7.50 11.33
CA ASN A 240 12.34 -7.73 11.61
C ASN A 240 11.69 -6.45 12.14
N LEU A 241 10.60 -6.04 11.50
CA LEU A 241 9.71 -4.96 11.93
C LEU A 241 8.47 -5.58 12.57
N THR A 242 8.22 -5.25 13.84
CA THR A 242 6.97 -5.59 14.52
C THR A 242 6.22 -4.32 14.87
N ILE A 243 5.01 -4.17 14.33
CA ILE A 243 4.02 -3.16 14.73
C ILE A 243 2.85 -3.92 15.35
N ALA A 244 2.55 -3.70 16.62
CA ALA A 244 1.56 -4.50 17.34
C ALA A 244 0.70 -3.64 18.28
N GLY A 245 -0.52 -4.14 18.52
CA GLY A 245 -1.48 -3.50 19.41
C GLY A 245 -2.09 -2.23 18.81
N SER A 246 -2.24 -2.17 17.49
CA SER A 246 -3.02 -1.11 16.84
C SER A 246 -4.49 -1.50 16.83
N ASP A 247 -5.36 -0.61 17.30
CA ASP A 247 -6.81 -0.78 17.16
C ASP A 247 -7.19 -0.70 15.67
N LEU A 248 -8.18 -1.48 15.25
CA LEU A 248 -8.74 -1.43 13.91
C LEU A 248 -10.01 -0.59 13.97
N LEU A 249 -9.99 0.60 13.40
CA LEU A 249 -11.07 1.58 13.48
C LEU A 249 -11.84 1.64 12.17
N VAL A 250 -13.17 1.72 12.20
CA VAL A 250 -13.97 1.95 11.00
C VAL A 250 -13.65 3.32 10.40
N SER A 251 -13.27 3.36 9.13
CA SER A 251 -12.97 4.63 8.44
C SER A 251 -14.24 5.47 8.22
N PRO A 252 -14.12 6.80 8.10
CA PRO A 252 -15.23 7.65 7.66
C PRO A 252 -15.85 7.21 6.31
N GLU A 253 -15.02 6.73 5.40
CA GLU A 253 -15.38 6.26 4.07
C GLU A 253 -16.27 5.01 4.15
N LEU A 254 -15.86 4.01 4.92
CA LEU A 254 -16.64 2.81 5.15
C LEU A 254 -17.93 3.13 5.92
N ALA A 255 -17.87 3.98 6.95
CA ALA A 255 -19.06 4.41 7.68
C ALA A 255 -20.09 5.07 6.76
N SER A 256 -19.64 5.92 5.83
CA SER A 256 -20.47 6.54 4.79
C SER A 256 -21.04 5.49 3.82
N LEU A 257 -20.22 4.54 3.37
CA LEU A 257 -20.63 3.45 2.48
C LEU A 257 -21.71 2.56 3.11
N LEU A 258 -21.61 2.32 4.41
CA LEU A 258 -22.61 1.58 5.20
C LEU A 258 -23.86 2.42 5.53
N GLY A 259 -23.85 3.72 5.21
CA GLY A 259 -24.96 4.65 5.51
C GLY A 259 -25.11 4.94 7.00
N ASN A 260 -24.04 4.79 7.79
CA ASN A 260 -24.04 5.00 9.24
C ASN A 260 -22.76 5.71 9.70
N GLU A 261 -22.74 7.04 9.56
CA GLU A 261 -21.60 7.90 9.92
C GLU A 261 -21.16 7.78 11.39
N SER A 262 -22.03 7.33 12.31
CA SER A 262 -21.64 7.16 13.71
C SER A 262 -20.69 5.99 13.95
N LEU A 263 -20.46 5.14 12.93
CA LEU A 263 -19.48 4.07 13.01
C LEU A 263 -18.04 4.59 12.85
N ALA A 264 -17.83 5.75 12.23
CA ALA A 264 -16.48 6.27 12.00
C ALA A 264 -15.69 6.39 13.32
N GLY A 265 -14.48 5.83 13.35
CA GLY A 265 -13.63 5.74 14.54
C GLY A 265 -14.03 4.67 15.57
N THR A 266 -15.04 3.84 15.28
CA THR A 266 -15.40 2.72 16.15
C THR A 266 -14.35 1.63 16.03
N ASP A 267 -13.78 1.25 17.16
CA ASP A 267 -12.89 0.08 17.27
C ASP A 267 -13.67 -1.21 17.05
N ILE A 268 -13.26 -1.97 16.03
CA ILE A 268 -13.83 -3.26 15.63
C ILE A 268 -12.84 -4.42 15.76
N GLY A 269 -11.65 -4.19 16.34
CA GLY A 269 -10.63 -5.21 16.41
C GLY A 269 -9.21 -4.67 16.55
N GLY A 270 -8.24 -5.46 16.12
CA GLY A 270 -6.84 -5.08 16.23
C GLY A 270 -6.01 -5.62 15.08
N ALA A 271 -4.93 -4.92 14.78
CA ALA A 271 -3.96 -5.29 13.77
C ALA A 271 -2.57 -5.48 14.38
N ARG A 272 -1.83 -6.38 13.76
CA ARG A 272 -0.42 -6.64 14.03
C ARG A 272 0.29 -6.88 12.71
N ILE A 273 1.44 -6.25 12.52
CA ILE A 273 2.31 -6.42 11.37
C ILE A 273 3.62 -7.02 11.88
N ASP A 274 3.95 -8.23 11.40
CA ASP A 274 5.26 -8.85 11.55
C ASP A 274 5.91 -8.90 10.16
N ALA A 275 6.75 -7.91 9.86
CA ALA A 275 7.38 -7.71 8.57
C ALA A 275 8.88 -8.00 8.62
N VAL A 276 9.44 -8.36 7.47
CA VAL A 276 10.88 -8.35 7.22
C VAL A 276 11.18 -7.11 6.39
N ALA A 277 12.18 -6.35 6.83
CA ALA A 277 12.62 -5.15 6.16
C ALA A 277 14.15 -5.13 6.03
N GLN A 278 14.62 -4.44 5.01
CA GLN A 278 16.05 -4.28 4.72
C GLN A 278 16.39 -2.81 4.49
N LEU A 279 17.68 -2.49 4.50
CA LEU A 279 18.15 -1.17 4.10
C LEU A 279 17.81 -0.95 2.62
N GLU A 280 17.18 0.17 2.30
CA GLU A 280 16.83 0.56 0.93
C GLU A 280 18.11 0.58 0.07
N ASP A 281 18.09 -0.17 -1.04
CA ASP A 281 19.11 -0.08 -2.08
C ASP A 281 18.51 0.69 -3.27
N PRO A 282 18.84 1.98 -3.44
CA PRO A 282 18.19 2.84 -4.44
C PRO A 282 18.43 2.35 -5.88
N LEU A 283 19.43 1.50 -6.10
CA LEU A 283 19.63 0.87 -7.40
C LEU A 283 18.70 -0.33 -7.60
N ALA A 284 18.52 -1.16 -6.56
CA ALA A 284 17.60 -2.30 -6.60
C ALA A 284 16.16 -1.83 -6.83
N ASP A 285 15.75 -0.73 -6.18
CA ASP A 285 14.40 -0.17 -6.33
C ASP A 285 14.18 0.39 -7.73
N ALA A 286 15.16 1.11 -8.28
CA ALA A 286 15.08 1.58 -9.66
C ALA A 286 14.94 0.43 -10.67
N ILE A 287 15.50 -0.75 -10.36
CA ILE A 287 15.33 -1.96 -11.17
C ILE A 287 13.95 -2.58 -10.94
N ARG A 288 13.49 -2.69 -9.68
CA ARG A 288 12.16 -3.21 -9.32
C ARG A 288 11.04 -2.37 -9.93
N ASP A 289 11.10 -1.05 -9.83
CA ASP A 289 10.17 -0.12 -10.46
C ASP A 289 10.13 -0.31 -11.98
N PHE A 290 11.30 -0.46 -12.61
CA PHE A 290 11.39 -0.72 -14.03
C PHE A 290 10.75 -2.06 -14.40
N VAL A 291 10.96 -3.09 -13.60
CA VAL A 291 10.36 -4.42 -13.76
C VAL A 291 8.85 -4.37 -13.56
N ASN A 292 8.36 -3.73 -12.50
CA ASN A 292 6.93 -3.58 -12.23
C ASN A 292 6.24 -2.81 -13.35
N ALA A 293 6.86 -1.74 -13.87
CA ALA A 293 6.36 -0.98 -15.02
C ALA A 293 6.27 -1.79 -16.32
N ILE A 294 6.96 -2.93 -16.43
CA ILE A 294 6.85 -3.85 -17.58
C ILE A 294 5.98 -5.10 -17.27
N THR A 295 5.59 -5.34 -16.02
CA THR A 295 4.77 -6.50 -15.60
C THR A 295 3.27 -6.39 -15.93
N ASP A 296 2.78 -5.27 -16.46
CA ASP A 296 1.49 -5.19 -17.18
C ASP A 296 1.47 -6.03 -18.48
N VAL A 297 2.61 -6.61 -18.83
CA VAL A 297 2.76 -7.67 -19.83
C VAL A 297 2.89 -8.99 -19.07
N GLU A 298 2.09 -10.00 -19.44
CA GLU A 298 2.09 -11.35 -18.85
C GLU A 298 3.46 -12.05 -19.10
N ILE A 299 4.47 -11.67 -18.32
CA ILE A 299 5.83 -12.19 -18.37
C ILE A 299 5.99 -13.22 -17.23
N PRO A 300 6.48 -14.44 -17.52
CA PRO A 300 6.73 -15.44 -16.47
C PRO A 300 7.76 -14.95 -15.45
N GLN A 301 7.55 -15.24 -14.16
CA GLN A 301 8.47 -14.80 -13.09
C GLN A 301 9.93 -15.25 -13.30
N GLU A 302 10.17 -16.43 -13.88
CA GLU A 302 11.51 -16.88 -14.26
C GLU A 302 12.23 -15.90 -15.21
N THR A 303 11.48 -15.24 -16.10
CA THR A 303 12.03 -14.22 -17.02
C THR A 303 12.32 -12.91 -16.29
N ILE A 304 11.52 -12.57 -15.28
CA ILE A 304 11.74 -11.39 -14.43
C ILE A 304 13.02 -11.59 -13.59
N ASP A 305 13.17 -12.76 -12.97
CA ASP A 305 14.36 -13.13 -12.22
C ASP A 305 15.62 -13.10 -13.10
N ASP A 306 15.54 -13.65 -14.32
CA ASP A 306 16.65 -13.64 -15.28
C ASP A 306 17.03 -12.21 -15.71
N ILE A 307 16.05 -11.33 -15.93
CA ILE A 307 16.30 -9.92 -16.30
C ILE A 307 16.96 -9.19 -15.13
N THR A 308 16.42 -9.35 -13.92
CA THR A 308 16.92 -8.70 -12.71
C THR A 308 18.38 -9.10 -12.45
N ASN A 309 18.67 -10.40 -12.43
CA ASN A 309 20.03 -10.92 -12.27
C ASN A 309 21.00 -10.42 -13.36
N SER A 310 20.52 -10.29 -14.61
CA SER A 310 21.33 -9.81 -15.72
C SER A 310 21.64 -8.30 -15.61
N ILE A 311 20.69 -7.51 -15.11
CA ILE A 311 20.89 -6.08 -14.84
C ILE A 311 21.84 -5.89 -13.66
N GLU A 312 21.66 -6.63 -12.56
CA GLU A 312 22.57 -6.60 -11.41
C GLU A 312 24.01 -6.95 -11.78
N ASP A 313 24.22 -7.99 -12.61
CA ASP A 313 25.55 -8.37 -13.11
C ASP A 313 26.12 -7.28 -14.03
N PHE A 314 25.30 -6.65 -14.89
CA PHE A 314 25.74 -5.55 -15.73
C PHE A 314 26.17 -4.32 -14.90
N VAL A 315 25.38 -3.93 -13.91
CA VAL A 315 25.70 -2.79 -13.06
C VAL A 315 26.91 -3.09 -12.19
N SER A 316 26.98 -4.29 -11.59
CA SER A 316 28.15 -4.74 -10.81
C SER A 316 29.43 -4.68 -11.62
N ARG A 317 29.40 -5.11 -12.89
CA ARG A 317 30.56 -5.01 -13.79
C ARG A 317 30.89 -3.57 -14.16
N THR A 318 29.89 -2.75 -14.46
CA THR A 318 30.07 -1.34 -14.83
C THR A 318 30.65 -0.53 -13.67
N VAL A 319 30.17 -0.76 -12.45
CA VAL A 319 30.68 -0.14 -11.22
C VAL A 319 32.09 -0.65 -10.91
N ALA A 320 32.34 -1.96 -11.03
CA ALA A 320 33.68 -2.51 -10.87
C ALA A 320 34.69 -1.92 -11.89
N ASP A 321 34.29 -1.73 -13.14
CA ASP A 321 35.13 -1.12 -14.19
C ASP A 321 35.37 0.37 -13.93
N ALA A 322 34.36 1.09 -13.42
CA ALA A 322 34.48 2.50 -13.03
C ALA A 322 35.43 2.69 -11.84
N ILE A 323 35.34 1.83 -10.82
CA ILE A 323 36.20 1.86 -9.62
C ILE A 323 37.64 1.42 -9.96
N SER A 324 37.81 0.48 -10.88
CA SER A 324 39.11 0.01 -11.36
C SER A 324 39.81 1.02 -12.30
N GLY A 325 39.15 2.14 -12.63
CA GLY A 325 39.69 3.18 -13.51
C GLY A 325 39.80 2.77 -14.97
N ASN A 326 39.02 1.77 -15.40
CA ASN A 326 39.12 1.15 -16.72
C ASN A 326 37.98 1.58 -17.65
N LEU A 327 37.64 2.88 -17.69
CA LEU A 327 36.67 3.46 -18.63
C LEU A 327 37.21 3.56 -20.08
N GLY A 328 38.04 2.61 -20.51
CA GLY A 328 38.90 2.73 -21.69
C GLY A 328 38.83 1.60 -22.71
N SER A 329 37.92 0.63 -22.58
CA SER A 329 37.74 -0.39 -23.62
C SER A 329 36.27 -0.67 -23.84
N THR A 330 35.67 0.05 -24.80
CA THR A 330 34.45 -0.41 -25.46
C THR A 330 34.79 -1.70 -26.23
N ASP A 331 34.72 -2.85 -25.57
CA ASP A 331 34.59 -4.10 -26.28
C ASP A 331 33.18 -4.13 -26.90
N PRO A 332 33.04 -4.21 -28.23
CA PRO A 332 31.73 -4.37 -28.83
C PRO A 332 31.18 -5.72 -28.38
N ILE A 333 29.99 -5.66 -27.79
CA ILE A 333 29.10 -6.78 -27.46
C ILE A 333 29.36 -7.94 -28.43
N SER A 334 29.96 -9.02 -27.94
CA SER A 334 29.98 -10.28 -28.67
C SER A 334 28.55 -10.73 -28.82
N GLN A 335 28.00 -10.56 -30.03
CA GLN A 335 26.71 -11.12 -30.40
C GLN A 335 26.68 -12.61 -30.04
N PRO A 336 25.57 -13.13 -29.46
CA PRO A 336 25.43 -14.56 -29.27
C PRO A 336 25.49 -15.24 -30.63
N LYS A 337 26.55 -16.02 -30.85
CA LYS A 337 26.67 -16.95 -31.97
C LYS A 337 25.81 -18.17 -31.66
N ASP A 338 24.53 -18.09 -31.99
CA ASP A 338 23.75 -19.29 -32.27
C ASP A 338 22.86 -19.04 -33.50
N PRO A 339 23.12 -19.72 -34.64
CA PRO A 339 22.17 -19.74 -35.73
C PRO A 339 21.00 -20.65 -35.35
N ILE A 340 19.81 -20.07 -35.30
CA ILE A 340 18.54 -20.78 -35.28
C ILE A 340 18.59 -21.86 -36.37
N SER A 341 18.55 -23.12 -35.96
CA SER A 341 18.50 -24.27 -36.85
C SER A 341 17.24 -24.18 -37.72
N GLN A 342 17.42 -24.06 -39.03
CA GLN A 342 16.34 -24.28 -39.99
C GLN A 342 15.98 -25.77 -40.01
N PRO A 343 14.69 -26.15 -40.00
CA PRO A 343 14.29 -27.49 -40.36
C PRO A 343 14.39 -27.66 -41.88
N THR A 344 15.32 -28.49 -42.31
CA THR A 344 15.34 -29.07 -43.66
C THR A 344 14.18 -30.05 -43.82
N ASP A 345 13.37 -29.86 -44.85
CA ASP A 345 12.75 -31.00 -45.54
C ASP A 345 12.60 -30.71 -47.05
N PRO A 346 13.06 -31.62 -47.94
CA PRO A 346 12.91 -31.48 -49.38
C PRO A 346 11.77 -32.37 -49.90
N ILE A 347 10.73 -31.77 -50.49
CA ILE A 347 9.79 -32.52 -51.35
C ILE A 347 9.70 -31.86 -52.72
N ASN A 348 10.48 -32.46 -53.62
CA ASN A 348 10.19 -32.90 -54.98
C ASN A 348 9.21 -32.09 -55.86
N GLY A 349 9.68 -31.80 -57.07
CA GLY A 349 9.04 -30.92 -58.03
C GLY A 349 7.76 -31.44 -58.67
N SER A 350 7.00 -30.49 -59.20
CA SER A 350 6.24 -30.67 -60.42
C SER A 350 6.09 -29.30 -61.08
N THR A 351 6.56 -29.21 -62.31
CA THR A 351 6.27 -28.15 -63.26
C THR A 351 4.76 -28.08 -63.49
N ASP A 352 4.16 -26.91 -63.35
CA ASP A 352 3.11 -26.51 -64.28
C ASP A 352 3.01 -24.99 -64.40
N SER A 353 3.14 -24.55 -65.65
CA SER A 353 2.97 -23.17 -66.07
C SER A 353 1.48 -22.90 -66.20
N VAL A 354 0.94 -21.96 -65.43
CA VAL A 354 -0.35 -21.34 -65.77
C VAL A 354 -0.21 -19.83 -65.69
N ASN A 355 -0.23 -19.24 -66.87
CA ASN A 355 -0.24 -17.83 -67.16
C ASN A 355 -1.71 -17.38 -67.25
N VAL A 356 -2.21 -16.54 -66.33
CA VAL A 356 -3.50 -15.85 -66.50
C VAL A 356 -3.45 -14.43 -65.88
N THR A 357 -3.22 -13.47 -66.77
CA THR A 357 -4.04 -12.27 -67.03
C THR A 357 -4.51 -11.37 -65.88
N LEU A 358 -3.98 -10.14 -65.91
CA LEU A 358 -4.52 -8.91 -65.34
C LEU A 358 -6.01 -8.69 -65.67
N GLY A 359 -6.83 -8.42 -64.66
CA GLY A 359 -8.22 -7.99 -64.81
C GLY A 359 -8.73 -7.23 -63.58
N THR A 360 -8.62 -5.91 -63.66
CA THR A 360 -9.47 -4.81 -63.14
C THR A 360 -10.35 -5.00 -61.89
N LEU A 361 -10.18 -4.06 -60.95
CA LEU A 361 -11.07 -3.63 -59.85
C LEU A 361 -12.54 -3.46 -60.29
N PRO A 362 -13.50 -3.63 -59.36
CA PRO A 362 -13.97 -2.46 -58.60
C PRO A 362 -13.84 -2.59 -57.08
#